data_AF-A0A7W5UJG2-F1
#
_entry.id   AF-A0A7W5UJG2-F1
#
_cell.length_a   1.000
_cell.length_b   1.000
_cell.length_c   1.000
_cell.angle_alpha   90.00
_cell.angle_beta   90.00
_cell.angle_gamma   90.00
#
_symmetry.space_group_name_H-M   'P 1'
#
loop_
_entity.id
_entity.type
_entity.pdbx_description
1 polymer ?
#
loop_
_entity_poly.entity_id
_entity_poly.type
_entity_poly.pdbx_seq_one_letter_code
_entity_poly.pdbx_strand_id
1 'polypeptide(L)'
;MKTTNIIQRLYLCLFALVLATPARAQSGSGNETFTIASKEDWKEYCDLVESGQLLDAKMTADIDLGKEVWIVGSTYSHYTSTFDGQGHTLTVDWTVNGYDQGYPFRILGDGATIKNLRVKGKIMSEYGPIAGLAGVIEGNVTFSGCVSDVELIYNDNTPQSLSGMVRWIHNGKVTFTDCLVKGTLNATTENGKKGMGGFVGQQDGTCELNNCLYAGTSNAGEDSYYLTPCGEEQGTKAIEKELKNGVMTHKLQNSRTDDSYWAQVLGNLPDLYRAADKNVPNYVYYDAANSRWACENFVLTDGQLLPIGIDFLATKATYERPFTKMRTATLCLPYELPIQGFKGYTISGGEGNRAYFEEVTGTLEAYRPYYFVADGEPQFGGTNLQVKAYDDAHLKTTTPKGYNLTGTMDGVDNATAAAANAYILQDDGIFHKVTTEYPSAVVPIYRAYITCPKAAGAKELDIVLNGEATGINGVADNAANMKNGPVYDLHGRRMADHLDATTRQQLPAGIYIVGGRKLIIK
;
A
#
# COMPACT_ATOMS: atom_id res chain seq x y z
N MET A 1 84.72 -20.47 -54.35
CA MET A 1 83.30 -20.84 -54.18
C MET A 1 83.00 -20.79 -52.68
N LYS A 2 82.44 -19.67 -52.21
CA LYS A 2 80.99 -19.48 -51.93
C LYS A 2 80.54 -20.35 -50.73
N THR A 3 80.76 -19.85 -49.52
CA THR A 3 79.82 -19.07 -48.66
C THR A 3 79.06 -19.99 -47.68
N THR A 4 79.69 -20.20 -46.53
CA THR A 4 79.11 -20.78 -45.31
C THR A 4 79.11 -19.66 -44.27
N ASN A 5 77.98 -18.95 -44.08
CA ASN A 5 77.67 -18.09 -42.92
C ASN A 5 76.42 -17.21 -43.17
N ILE A 6 75.23 -17.80 -43.31
CA ILE A 6 73.94 -17.06 -43.24
C ILE A 6 72.90 -17.94 -42.51
N ILE A 7 73.16 -18.32 -41.26
CA ILE A 7 72.12 -18.77 -40.30
C ILE A 7 72.58 -18.33 -38.90
N GLN A 8 72.73 -17.03 -38.66
CA GLN A 8 72.93 -16.53 -37.28
C GLN A 8 72.59 -15.06 -37.05
N ARG A 9 71.89 -14.38 -37.97
CA ARG A 9 71.48 -12.97 -37.82
C ARG A 9 70.13 -12.68 -38.48
N LEU A 10 69.13 -13.51 -38.18
CA LEU A 10 67.72 -13.25 -38.54
C LEU A 10 66.77 -13.56 -37.38
N TYR A 11 67.18 -13.26 -36.14
CA TYR A 11 66.36 -13.40 -34.92
C TYR A 11 66.43 -12.16 -34.01
N LEU A 12 66.65 -10.99 -34.61
CA LEU A 12 66.58 -9.72 -33.91
C LEU A 12 65.92 -8.73 -34.86
N CYS A 13 64.83 -8.09 -34.40
CA CYS A 13 63.92 -7.18 -35.12
C CYS A 13 62.65 -7.78 -35.74
N LEU A 14 61.85 -8.48 -34.91
CA LEU A 14 60.39 -8.29 -34.95
C LEU A 14 59.98 -7.58 -33.66
N PHE A 15 59.81 -6.26 -33.80
CA PHE A 15 59.33 -5.34 -32.79
C PHE A 15 57.84 -5.63 -32.49
N ALA A 16 57.56 -5.83 -31.20
CA ALA A 16 56.40 -5.32 -30.50
C ALA A 16 55.01 -5.45 -31.17
N LEU A 17 54.31 -6.53 -30.84
CA LEU A 17 52.91 -6.43 -30.44
C LEU A 17 52.74 -7.16 -29.12
N VAL A 18 52.84 -6.40 -28.03
CA VAL A 18 52.46 -6.85 -26.69
C VAL A 18 50.95 -7.07 -26.74
N LEU A 19 50.52 -8.31 -26.94
CA LEU A 19 49.21 -8.74 -26.54
C LEU A 19 49.21 -8.69 -25.01
N ALA A 20 48.59 -7.66 -24.45
CA ALA A 20 48.15 -7.66 -23.07
C ALA A 20 47.07 -8.75 -22.94
N THR A 21 47.50 -9.99 -22.73
CA THR A 21 46.66 -11.00 -22.11
C THR A 21 46.45 -10.58 -20.65
N PRO A 22 45.23 -10.57 -20.11
CA PRO A 22 45.07 -10.65 -18.67
C PRO A 22 45.64 -12.00 -18.27
N ALA A 23 46.81 -11.98 -17.65
CA ALA A 23 47.32 -13.12 -16.92
C ALA A 23 46.39 -13.36 -15.73
N ARG A 24 45.50 -14.35 -15.84
CA ARG A 24 45.00 -15.08 -14.68
C ARG A 24 44.79 -16.54 -15.03
N ALA A 25 45.90 -17.27 -15.10
CA ALA A 25 45.89 -18.72 -14.94
C ALA A 25 46.29 -19.05 -13.50
N GLN A 26 45.34 -19.66 -12.79
CA GLN A 26 45.48 -20.53 -11.62
C GLN A 26 46.27 -20.03 -10.40
N SER A 27 45.53 -19.60 -9.39
CA SER A 27 45.91 -19.81 -7.98
C SER A 27 44.67 -19.78 -7.08
N GLY A 28 44.42 -20.86 -6.33
CA GLY A 28 43.71 -20.82 -5.05
C GLY A 28 42.25 -21.30 -5.06
N SER A 29 41.95 -22.19 -4.12
CA SER A 29 40.65 -22.72 -3.77
C SER A 29 39.69 -21.65 -3.21
N GLY A 30 39.00 -20.95 -4.11
CA GLY A 30 37.82 -20.14 -3.79
C GLY A 30 37.10 -19.79 -5.08
N ASN A 31 35.85 -20.24 -5.27
CA ASN A 31 35.01 -19.82 -6.39
C ASN A 31 34.85 -18.30 -6.36
N GLU A 32 35.57 -17.56 -7.21
CA GLU A 32 35.31 -16.13 -7.38
C GLU A 32 33.99 -15.95 -8.13
N THR A 33 33.01 -15.33 -7.47
CA THR A 33 31.72 -14.96 -8.06
C THR A 33 31.90 -13.79 -9.03
N PHE A 34 31.45 -13.93 -10.28
CA PHE A 34 31.45 -12.87 -11.27
C PHE A 34 30.52 -11.72 -10.83
N THR A 35 30.98 -10.48 -10.97
CA THR A 35 30.20 -9.31 -10.53
C THR A 35 29.67 -8.56 -11.74
N ILE A 36 28.37 -8.33 -11.79
CA ILE A 36 27.67 -7.64 -12.87
C ILE A 36 27.21 -6.27 -12.37
N ALA A 37 27.88 -5.20 -12.80
CA ALA A 37 27.57 -3.83 -12.44
C ALA A 37 27.08 -2.99 -13.63
N SER A 38 27.21 -3.51 -14.85
CA SER A 38 26.88 -2.83 -16.10
C SER A 38 26.29 -3.79 -17.14
N LYS A 39 25.80 -3.20 -18.24
CA LYS A 39 25.30 -3.95 -19.40
C LYS A 39 26.42 -4.73 -20.08
N GLU A 40 27.63 -4.16 -20.12
CA GLU A 40 28.81 -4.79 -20.68
C GLU A 40 29.24 -6.01 -19.87
N ASP A 41 29.18 -5.92 -18.53
CA ASP A 41 29.47 -7.07 -17.66
C ASP A 41 28.44 -8.20 -17.85
N TRP A 42 27.15 -7.86 -18.06
CA TRP A 42 26.12 -8.85 -18.36
C TRP A 42 26.45 -9.59 -19.65
N LYS A 43 26.84 -8.86 -20.70
CA LYS A 43 27.26 -9.46 -21.96
C LYS A 43 28.48 -10.36 -21.79
N GLU A 44 29.52 -9.89 -21.10
CA GLU A 44 30.72 -10.70 -20.83
C GLU A 44 30.36 -11.99 -20.08
N TYR A 45 29.49 -11.89 -19.08
CA TYR A 45 28.98 -13.05 -18.36
C TYR A 45 28.25 -14.04 -19.29
N CYS A 46 27.37 -13.56 -20.16
CA CYS A 46 26.71 -14.40 -21.17
C CYS A 46 27.74 -15.10 -22.08
N ASP A 47 28.73 -14.38 -22.60
CA ASP A 47 29.77 -14.93 -23.48
C ASP A 47 30.59 -16.02 -22.75
N LEU A 48 30.94 -15.81 -21.48
CA LEU A 48 31.67 -16.78 -20.66
C LEU A 48 30.86 -18.05 -20.41
N VAL A 49 29.59 -17.91 -20.04
CA VAL A 49 28.69 -19.06 -19.81
C VAL A 49 28.42 -19.82 -21.10
N GLU A 50 28.22 -19.12 -22.23
CA GLU A 50 28.04 -19.73 -23.54
C GLU A 50 29.28 -20.52 -23.97
N SER A 51 30.48 -20.09 -23.59
CA SER A 51 31.73 -20.83 -23.81
C SER A 51 31.89 -22.12 -22.97
N GLY A 52 30.93 -22.39 -22.06
CA GLY A 52 30.89 -23.59 -21.22
C GLY A 52 31.50 -23.42 -19.83
N GLN A 53 31.77 -22.19 -19.39
CA GLN A 53 32.26 -21.94 -18.04
C GLN A 53 31.15 -22.08 -17.00
N LEU A 54 31.46 -22.75 -15.88
CA LEU A 54 30.60 -22.82 -14.71
C LEU A 54 30.98 -21.68 -13.77
N LEU A 55 30.13 -20.66 -13.70
CA LEU A 55 30.45 -19.39 -13.07
C LEU A 55 29.25 -18.90 -12.25
N ASP A 56 29.45 -18.81 -10.94
CA ASP A 56 28.51 -18.10 -10.08
C ASP A 56 28.58 -16.60 -10.38
N ALA A 57 27.45 -15.91 -10.35
CA ALA A 57 27.40 -14.47 -10.59
C ALA A 57 26.51 -13.73 -9.60
N LYS A 58 26.79 -12.45 -9.40
CA LYS A 58 25.94 -11.54 -8.64
C LYS A 58 25.82 -10.17 -9.30
N MET A 59 24.63 -9.58 -9.23
CA MET A 59 24.41 -8.20 -9.66
C MET A 59 24.71 -7.22 -8.53
N THR A 60 25.26 -6.05 -8.85
CA THR A 60 25.49 -4.95 -7.88
C THR A 60 24.83 -3.64 -8.30
N ALA A 61 24.09 -3.65 -9.40
CA ALA A 61 23.34 -2.53 -9.92
C ALA A 61 22.12 -3.05 -10.70
N ASP A 62 21.12 -2.19 -10.88
CA ASP A 62 20.06 -2.44 -11.86
C ASP A 62 20.66 -2.33 -13.27
N ILE A 63 20.31 -3.28 -14.14
CA ILE A 63 20.87 -3.40 -15.49
C ILE A 63 19.75 -3.24 -16.51
N ASP A 64 19.92 -2.33 -17.45
CA ASP A 64 19.01 -2.16 -18.59
C ASP A 64 19.69 -2.61 -19.88
N LEU A 65 19.20 -3.72 -20.45
CA LEU A 65 19.73 -4.25 -21.70
C LEU A 65 19.12 -3.53 -22.91
N GLY A 66 18.00 -2.82 -22.71
CA GLY A 66 17.17 -2.27 -23.77
C GLY A 66 16.79 -3.35 -24.78
N LYS A 67 17.12 -3.11 -26.04
CA LYS A 67 16.77 -4.00 -27.16
C LYS A 67 17.79 -5.08 -27.48
N GLU A 68 18.92 -5.11 -26.77
CA GLU A 68 19.94 -6.13 -26.99
C GLU A 68 19.57 -7.41 -26.28
N VAL A 69 19.51 -8.51 -27.03
CA VAL A 69 19.13 -9.84 -26.54
C VAL A 69 20.39 -10.60 -26.13
N TRP A 70 20.72 -10.54 -24.85
CA TRP A 70 21.82 -11.28 -24.22
C TRP A 70 21.26 -12.27 -23.21
N ILE A 71 21.45 -13.56 -23.46
CA ILE A 71 20.81 -14.65 -22.73
C ILE A 71 21.88 -15.50 -22.05
N VAL A 72 21.66 -15.85 -20.80
CA VAL A 72 22.56 -16.72 -20.02
C VAL A 72 22.33 -18.17 -20.43
N GLY A 73 23.40 -18.85 -20.85
CA GLY A 73 23.37 -20.25 -21.28
C GLY A 73 23.36 -20.44 -22.80
N SER A 74 23.71 -21.64 -23.26
CA SER A 74 23.74 -21.99 -24.67
C SER A 74 22.58 -22.93 -25.05
N THR A 75 22.41 -23.19 -26.34
CA THR A 75 21.41 -24.16 -26.84
C THR A 75 21.77 -25.61 -26.50
N TYR A 76 23.04 -25.90 -26.19
CA TYR A 76 23.55 -27.27 -26.04
C TYR A 76 24.21 -27.54 -24.69
N SER A 77 24.25 -26.55 -23.80
CA SER A 77 24.86 -26.67 -22.47
C SER A 77 23.92 -26.12 -21.40
N HIS A 78 23.92 -26.79 -20.26
CA HIS A 78 23.07 -26.41 -19.14
C HIS A 78 23.81 -25.43 -18.24
N TYR A 79 23.13 -24.35 -17.86
CA TYR A 79 23.57 -23.52 -16.76
C TYR A 79 23.31 -24.25 -15.44
N THR A 80 24.35 -24.53 -14.66
CA THR A 80 24.29 -25.27 -13.38
C THR A 80 24.89 -24.49 -12.21
N SER A 81 25.12 -23.19 -12.38
CA SER A 81 25.74 -22.31 -11.37
C SER A 81 24.69 -21.51 -10.59
N THR A 82 25.14 -20.66 -9.67
CA THR A 82 24.30 -19.75 -8.88
C THR A 82 24.32 -18.33 -9.45
N PHE A 83 23.15 -17.78 -9.72
CA PHE A 83 22.96 -16.37 -10.05
C PHE A 83 22.23 -15.64 -8.93
N ASP A 84 22.83 -14.59 -8.37
CA ASP A 84 22.25 -13.76 -7.30
C ASP A 84 22.02 -12.32 -7.76
N GLY A 85 20.76 -11.96 -8.01
CA GLY A 85 20.40 -10.59 -8.37
C GLY A 85 20.59 -9.58 -7.23
N GLN A 86 20.78 -10.02 -5.98
CA GLN A 86 20.89 -9.16 -4.78
C GLN A 86 19.75 -8.11 -4.64
N GLY A 87 18.57 -8.40 -5.20
CA GLY A 87 17.41 -7.53 -5.22
C GLY A 87 17.40 -6.50 -6.36
N HIS A 88 18.39 -6.53 -7.25
CA HIS A 88 18.49 -5.67 -8.43
C HIS A 88 17.57 -6.11 -9.57
N THR A 89 17.32 -5.16 -10.46
CA THR A 89 16.41 -5.32 -11.59
C THR A 89 17.15 -5.44 -12.90
N LEU A 90 16.83 -6.48 -13.67
CA LEU A 90 17.14 -6.62 -15.08
C LEU A 90 15.97 -6.08 -15.91
N THR A 91 16.23 -5.11 -16.79
CA THR A 91 15.23 -4.52 -17.70
C THR A 91 15.50 -4.97 -19.13
N VAL A 92 14.44 -5.43 -19.81
CA VAL A 92 14.48 -5.92 -21.19
C VAL A 92 13.39 -5.27 -22.06
N ASP A 93 13.67 -5.01 -23.33
CA ASP A 93 12.70 -4.58 -24.36
C ASP A 93 12.98 -5.36 -25.65
N TRP A 94 12.61 -6.64 -25.65
CA TRP A 94 13.02 -7.57 -26.69
C TRP A 94 11.90 -7.85 -27.68
N THR A 95 12.24 -7.88 -28.97
CA THR A 95 11.42 -8.49 -30.02
C THR A 95 12.24 -9.61 -30.63
N VAL A 96 11.82 -10.85 -30.40
CA VAL A 96 12.58 -12.04 -30.76
C VAL A 96 11.90 -12.83 -31.86
N ASN A 97 12.72 -13.39 -32.75
CA ASN A 97 12.27 -14.22 -33.87
C ASN A 97 12.82 -15.66 -33.77
N GLY A 98 13.75 -15.92 -32.86
CA GLY A 98 14.29 -17.25 -32.60
C GLY A 98 13.49 -18.02 -31.55
N TYR A 99 13.44 -19.35 -31.68
CA TYR A 99 12.69 -20.23 -30.78
C TYR A 99 13.17 -20.15 -29.32
N ASP A 100 14.50 -20.02 -29.11
CA ASP A 100 15.13 -20.05 -27.78
C ASP A 100 15.74 -18.70 -27.38
N GLN A 101 15.02 -17.62 -27.67
CA GLN A 101 15.47 -16.24 -27.42
C GLN A 101 14.59 -15.45 -26.44
N GLY A 102 13.43 -15.97 -26.05
CA GLY A 102 12.39 -15.24 -25.34
C GLY A 102 12.47 -15.25 -23.82
N TYR A 103 13.65 -15.40 -23.24
CA TYR A 103 13.85 -15.52 -21.79
C TYR A 103 15.30 -15.20 -21.39
N PRO A 104 15.57 -14.55 -20.24
CA PRO A 104 16.93 -14.24 -19.78
C PRO A 104 17.85 -15.44 -19.54
N PHE A 105 17.31 -16.60 -19.13
CA PHE A 105 18.08 -17.83 -18.90
C PHE A 105 17.61 -18.96 -19.83
N ARG A 106 18.53 -19.54 -20.61
CA ARG A 106 18.16 -20.44 -21.70
C ARG A 106 17.77 -21.85 -21.24
N ILE A 107 18.75 -22.63 -20.81
CA ILE A 107 18.55 -23.98 -20.29
C ILE A 107 19.23 -24.07 -18.92
N LEU A 108 18.46 -24.42 -17.89
CA LEU A 108 18.97 -24.64 -16.54
C LEU A 108 19.05 -26.14 -16.25
N GLY A 109 20.17 -26.58 -15.69
CA GLY A 109 20.42 -27.98 -15.34
C GLY A 109 20.40 -28.25 -13.85
N ASP A 110 20.59 -29.51 -13.49
CA ASP A 110 20.65 -29.97 -12.10
C ASP A 110 21.62 -29.15 -11.24
N GLY A 111 21.13 -28.63 -10.11
CA GLY A 111 21.88 -27.80 -9.16
C GLY A 111 21.83 -26.29 -9.43
N ALA A 112 21.27 -25.83 -10.56
CA ALA A 112 21.18 -24.41 -10.85
C ALA A 112 20.33 -23.66 -9.81
N THR A 113 20.78 -22.46 -9.44
CA THR A 113 20.06 -21.59 -8.50
C THR A 113 19.99 -20.16 -9.04
N ILE A 114 18.79 -19.61 -9.16
CA ILE A 114 18.58 -18.19 -9.48
C ILE A 114 17.87 -17.55 -8.30
N LYS A 115 18.47 -16.51 -7.71
CA LYS A 115 17.90 -15.87 -6.52
C LYS A 115 17.95 -14.36 -6.56
N ASN A 116 17.03 -13.73 -5.83
CA ASN A 116 16.95 -12.28 -5.60
C ASN A 116 16.96 -11.44 -6.89
N LEU A 117 16.43 -11.96 -8.00
CA LEU A 117 16.44 -11.29 -9.29
C LEU A 117 15.06 -10.77 -9.65
N ARG A 118 14.98 -9.50 -10.02
CA ARG A 118 13.76 -8.91 -10.59
C ARG A 118 13.96 -8.73 -12.09
N VAL A 119 13.03 -9.19 -12.91
CA VAL A 119 13.01 -8.94 -14.35
C VAL A 119 11.80 -8.09 -14.67
N LYS A 120 11.99 -7.00 -15.43
CA LYS A 120 10.91 -6.13 -15.89
C LYS A 120 11.05 -5.73 -17.36
N GLY A 121 9.99 -5.15 -17.90
CA GLY A 121 9.99 -4.57 -19.24
C GLY A 121 9.10 -5.38 -20.17
N LYS A 122 9.56 -5.65 -21.39
CA LYS A 122 8.76 -6.25 -22.46
C LYS A 122 9.53 -7.32 -23.21
N ILE A 123 8.89 -8.45 -23.49
CA ILE A 123 9.37 -9.46 -24.44
C ILE A 123 8.22 -9.77 -25.41
N MET A 124 8.46 -9.57 -26.69
CA MET A 124 7.56 -9.92 -27.77
C MET A 124 8.19 -11.02 -28.62
N SER A 125 7.41 -12.02 -29.00
CA SER A 125 7.85 -13.05 -29.94
C SER A 125 6.84 -13.29 -31.06
N GLU A 126 7.39 -13.41 -32.26
CA GLU A 126 6.66 -13.74 -33.48
C GLU A 126 6.70 -15.25 -33.81
N TYR A 127 7.42 -16.05 -33.02
CA TYR A 127 7.65 -17.47 -33.35
C TYR A 127 7.87 -18.37 -32.12
N GLY A 128 8.87 -18.05 -31.30
CA GLY A 128 9.30 -18.88 -30.19
C GLY A 128 8.48 -18.65 -28.91
N PRO A 129 8.30 -19.68 -28.06
CA PRO A 129 7.69 -19.51 -26.76
C PRO A 129 8.56 -18.63 -25.85
N ILE A 130 7.92 -17.83 -25.00
CA ILE A 130 8.58 -16.81 -24.18
C ILE A 130 8.22 -16.94 -22.71
N ALA A 131 9.15 -16.56 -21.85
CA ALA A 131 8.95 -16.54 -20.41
C ALA A 131 9.65 -15.37 -19.72
N GLY A 132 9.12 -14.96 -18.58
CA GLY A 132 9.67 -13.82 -17.83
C GLY A 132 11.07 -14.05 -17.27
N LEU A 133 11.51 -15.31 -17.10
CA LEU A 133 12.82 -15.61 -16.50
C LEU A 133 13.61 -16.71 -17.22
N ALA A 134 13.05 -17.91 -17.40
CA ALA A 134 13.80 -19.06 -17.93
C ALA A 134 13.04 -19.88 -18.98
N GLY A 135 13.81 -20.46 -19.90
CA GLY A 135 13.31 -21.31 -20.98
C GLY A 135 13.02 -22.74 -20.52
N VAL A 136 14.03 -23.61 -20.62
CA VAL A 136 13.88 -25.05 -20.36
C VAL A 136 14.64 -25.45 -19.10
N ILE A 137 14.04 -26.34 -18.31
CA ILE A 137 14.66 -26.92 -17.12
C ILE A 137 14.88 -28.41 -17.30
N GLU A 138 16.13 -28.86 -17.07
CA GLU A 138 16.57 -30.25 -17.14
C GLU A 138 17.34 -30.64 -15.87
N GLY A 139 16.61 -30.87 -14.78
CA GLY A 139 17.17 -31.28 -13.50
C GLY A 139 16.48 -30.59 -12.31
N ASN A 140 17.13 -30.65 -11.14
CA ASN A 140 16.62 -29.97 -9.95
C ASN A 140 17.13 -28.53 -9.89
N VAL A 141 16.21 -27.56 -9.96
CA VAL A 141 16.53 -26.12 -10.02
C VAL A 141 15.76 -25.36 -8.96
N THR A 142 16.44 -24.38 -8.35
CA THR A 142 15.83 -23.53 -7.32
C THR A 142 15.73 -22.08 -7.78
N PHE A 143 14.56 -21.49 -7.59
CA PHE A 143 14.31 -20.07 -7.74
C PHE A 143 13.89 -19.50 -6.39
N SER A 144 14.59 -18.47 -5.88
CA SER A 144 14.22 -17.85 -4.60
C SER A 144 14.26 -16.34 -4.61
N GLY A 145 13.21 -15.66 -4.13
CA GLY A 145 13.20 -14.20 -4.11
C GLY A 145 13.17 -13.57 -5.50
N CYS A 146 12.61 -14.26 -6.51
CA CYS A 146 12.59 -13.78 -7.90
C CYS A 146 11.26 -13.12 -8.27
N VAL A 147 11.32 -12.03 -9.04
CA VAL A 147 10.14 -11.31 -9.54
C VAL A 147 10.14 -11.26 -11.06
N SER A 148 9.01 -11.61 -11.67
CA SER A 148 8.73 -11.38 -13.08
C SER A 148 7.63 -10.30 -13.23
N ASP A 149 8.03 -9.12 -13.67
CA ASP A 149 7.21 -7.96 -13.98
C ASP A 149 7.35 -7.59 -15.47
N VAL A 150 7.18 -8.60 -16.33
CA VAL A 150 7.42 -8.51 -17.77
C VAL A 150 6.09 -8.54 -18.52
N GLU A 151 5.92 -7.63 -19.47
CA GLU A 151 4.89 -7.70 -20.50
C GLU A 151 5.34 -8.70 -21.58
N LEU A 152 4.70 -9.87 -21.61
CA LEU A 152 4.96 -10.94 -22.55
C LEU A 152 3.89 -10.91 -23.66
N ILE A 153 4.32 -10.70 -24.91
CA ILE A 153 3.43 -10.68 -26.08
C ILE A 153 3.80 -11.81 -27.03
N TYR A 154 2.84 -12.67 -27.34
CA TYR A 154 3.02 -13.78 -28.27
C TYR A 154 2.12 -13.66 -29.50
N ASN A 155 2.74 -13.62 -30.68
CA ASN A 155 2.05 -13.34 -31.95
C ASN A 155 1.85 -14.55 -32.86
N ASP A 156 2.43 -15.70 -32.53
CA ASP A 156 2.23 -16.93 -33.30
C ASP A 156 0.95 -17.69 -32.89
N ASN A 157 0.49 -18.61 -33.74
CA ASN A 157 -0.75 -19.38 -33.62
C ASN A 157 -0.55 -20.77 -33.00
N THR A 158 0.41 -20.91 -32.10
CA THR A 158 0.72 -22.17 -31.39
C THR A 158 0.41 -22.05 -29.89
N PRO A 159 -0.11 -23.12 -29.24
CA PRO A 159 -0.43 -23.10 -27.82
C PRO A 159 0.82 -23.25 -26.94
N GLN A 160 0.67 -23.07 -25.62
CA GLN A 160 1.69 -23.32 -24.60
C GLN A 160 2.96 -22.45 -24.72
N SER A 161 2.79 -21.19 -25.16
CA SER A 161 3.91 -20.32 -25.53
C SER A 161 4.16 -19.12 -24.61
N LEU A 162 3.33 -18.91 -23.58
CA LEU A 162 3.48 -17.81 -22.62
C LEU A 162 3.58 -18.34 -21.21
N SER A 163 4.63 -17.93 -20.49
CA SER A 163 4.84 -18.34 -19.10
C SER A 163 5.38 -17.22 -18.24
N GLY A 164 4.80 -17.01 -17.06
CA GLY A 164 5.21 -15.89 -16.21
C GLY A 164 6.66 -16.02 -15.71
N MET A 165 7.15 -17.23 -15.45
CA MET A 165 8.51 -17.45 -14.94
C MET A 165 9.32 -18.45 -15.78
N VAL A 166 8.84 -19.69 -15.92
CA VAL A 166 9.54 -20.78 -16.61
C VAL A 166 8.69 -21.30 -17.76
N ARG A 167 9.26 -21.41 -18.95
CA ARG A 167 8.51 -21.95 -20.10
C ARG A 167 8.23 -23.45 -19.94
N TRP A 168 9.25 -24.29 -19.73
CA TRP A 168 9.09 -25.74 -19.71
C TRP A 168 9.98 -26.44 -18.69
N ILE A 169 9.38 -27.25 -17.82
CA ILE A 169 10.09 -28.24 -17.00
C ILE A 169 10.11 -29.56 -17.75
N HIS A 170 11.21 -29.87 -18.43
CA HIS A 170 11.35 -31.09 -19.21
C HIS A 170 11.59 -32.32 -18.31
N ASN A 171 12.39 -32.18 -17.26
CA ASN A 171 12.55 -33.22 -16.24
C ASN A 171 13.02 -32.62 -14.90
N GLY A 172 13.00 -33.44 -13.84
CA GLY A 172 13.47 -33.05 -12.52
C GLY A 172 12.41 -32.30 -11.69
N LYS A 173 12.89 -31.52 -10.71
CA LYS A 173 12.06 -30.75 -9.79
C LYS A 173 12.47 -29.28 -9.77
N VAL A 174 11.53 -28.40 -10.05
CA VAL A 174 11.69 -26.96 -9.82
C VAL A 174 11.07 -26.57 -8.49
N THR A 175 11.81 -25.82 -7.68
CA THR A 175 11.32 -25.25 -6.42
C THR A 175 11.36 -23.74 -6.50
N PHE A 176 10.19 -23.09 -6.38
CA PHE A 176 10.08 -21.65 -6.21
C PHE A 176 9.84 -21.34 -4.73
N THR A 177 10.59 -20.39 -4.18
CA THR A 177 10.40 -19.90 -2.81
C THR A 177 10.37 -18.38 -2.81
N ASP A 178 9.30 -17.77 -2.30
CA ASP A 178 9.17 -16.30 -2.29
C ASP A 178 9.33 -15.68 -3.69
N CYS A 179 8.60 -16.23 -4.67
CA CYS A 179 8.64 -15.72 -6.04
C CYS A 179 7.31 -15.03 -6.40
N LEU A 180 7.40 -13.98 -7.22
CA LEU A 180 6.27 -13.16 -7.64
C LEU A 180 6.22 -13.06 -9.16
N VAL A 181 5.05 -13.34 -9.74
CA VAL A 181 4.75 -12.99 -11.14
C VAL A 181 3.67 -11.91 -11.11
N LYS A 182 3.97 -10.73 -11.64
CA LYS A 182 3.04 -9.59 -11.70
C LYS A 182 2.95 -8.90 -13.06
N GLY A 183 3.70 -9.41 -14.05
CA GLY A 183 3.62 -8.97 -15.44
C GLY A 183 2.34 -9.39 -16.16
N THR A 184 2.30 -9.16 -17.48
CA THR A 184 1.12 -9.42 -18.33
C THR A 184 1.44 -10.46 -19.39
N LEU A 185 0.56 -11.45 -19.57
CA LEU A 185 0.67 -12.48 -20.61
C LEU A 185 -0.40 -12.26 -21.67
N ASN A 186 0.01 -11.85 -22.87
CA ASN A 186 -0.92 -11.49 -23.95
C ASN A 186 -0.61 -12.24 -25.24
N ALA A 187 -1.51 -13.10 -25.69
CA ALA A 187 -1.44 -13.72 -27.01
C ALA A 187 -2.40 -13.04 -28.00
N THR A 188 -1.96 -12.79 -29.23
CA THR A 188 -2.82 -12.13 -30.24
C THR A 188 -3.69 -13.10 -31.03
N THR A 189 -3.44 -14.41 -30.91
CA THR A 189 -4.19 -15.48 -31.60
C THR A 189 -4.98 -16.35 -30.62
N GLU A 190 -6.08 -16.96 -31.08
CA GLU A 190 -6.90 -17.85 -30.24
C GLU A 190 -6.16 -19.11 -29.79
N ASN A 191 -5.24 -19.64 -30.60
CA ASN A 191 -4.42 -20.78 -30.16
C ASN A 191 -3.31 -20.35 -29.20
N GLY A 192 -2.69 -19.17 -29.39
CA GLY A 192 -1.69 -18.64 -28.47
C GLY A 192 -2.23 -18.40 -27.06
N LYS A 193 -3.55 -18.20 -26.93
CA LYS A 193 -4.25 -18.09 -25.63
C LYS A 193 -4.33 -19.38 -24.84
N LYS A 194 -4.05 -20.54 -25.46
CA LYS A 194 -4.21 -21.85 -24.83
C LYS A 194 -2.95 -22.27 -24.09
N GLY A 195 -3.12 -22.84 -22.91
CA GLY A 195 -2.01 -23.43 -22.14
C GLY A 195 -0.96 -22.41 -21.69
N MET A 196 -1.34 -21.16 -21.50
CA MET A 196 -0.48 -20.19 -20.82
C MET A 196 -0.21 -20.66 -19.38
N GLY A 197 0.95 -20.34 -18.82
CA GLY A 197 1.34 -20.72 -17.45
C GLY A 197 1.60 -19.51 -16.55
N GLY A 198 0.98 -19.48 -15.36
CA GLY A 198 1.18 -18.38 -14.41
C GLY A 198 2.63 -18.33 -13.90
N PHE A 199 3.13 -19.45 -13.37
CA PHE A 199 4.55 -19.65 -13.08
C PHE A 199 5.24 -20.46 -14.17
N VAL A 200 4.65 -21.61 -14.52
CA VAL A 200 5.23 -22.58 -15.45
C VAL A 200 4.26 -22.90 -16.58
N GLY A 201 4.73 -22.84 -17.84
CA GLY A 201 3.92 -23.15 -19.03
C GLY A 201 3.67 -24.64 -19.23
N GLN A 202 4.73 -25.42 -19.41
CA GLN A 202 4.68 -26.87 -19.61
C GLN A 202 5.44 -27.61 -18.50
N GLN A 203 4.89 -28.74 -18.03
CA GLN A 203 5.42 -29.50 -16.91
C GLN A 203 5.42 -31.01 -17.21
N ASP A 204 6.57 -31.53 -17.65
CA ASP A 204 6.84 -32.98 -17.70
C ASP A 204 7.57 -33.45 -16.42
N GLY A 205 8.31 -32.55 -15.78
CA GLY A 205 8.80 -32.69 -14.41
C GLY A 205 7.83 -32.14 -13.36
N THR A 206 8.34 -31.87 -12.16
CA THR A 206 7.54 -31.40 -11.01
C THR A 206 7.86 -29.96 -10.62
N CYS A 207 6.86 -29.25 -10.10
CA CYS A 207 6.97 -27.89 -9.59
C CYS A 207 6.47 -27.82 -8.15
N GLU A 208 7.23 -27.13 -7.28
CA GLU A 208 6.84 -26.81 -5.91
C GLU A 208 6.84 -25.29 -5.73
N LEU A 209 5.74 -24.75 -5.22
CA LEU A 209 5.55 -23.32 -4.96
C LEU A 209 5.45 -23.07 -3.45
N ASN A 210 6.48 -22.45 -2.89
CA ASN A 210 6.53 -22.08 -1.48
C ASN A 210 6.39 -20.57 -1.33
N ASN A 211 5.31 -20.12 -0.70
CA ASN A 211 5.06 -18.69 -0.46
C ASN A 211 5.14 -17.83 -1.73
N CYS A 212 4.61 -18.34 -2.85
CA CYS A 212 4.66 -17.67 -4.15
C CYS A 212 3.33 -16.99 -4.48
N LEU A 213 3.37 -15.92 -5.28
CA LEU A 213 2.18 -15.19 -5.71
C LEU A 213 2.19 -14.98 -7.23
N TYR A 214 1.09 -15.39 -7.88
CA TYR A 214 0.74 -14.91 -9.22
C TYR A 214 -0.28 -13.78 -9.07
N ALA A 215 0.13 -12.57 -9.40
CA ALA A 215 -0.69 -11.36 -9.43
C ALA A 215 -0.66 -10.67 -10.80
N GLY A 216 -0.19 -11.38 -11.83
CA GLY A 216 -0.16 -10.92 -13.21
C GLY A 216 -1.54 -10.96 -13.88
N THR A 217 -1.62 -10.40 -15.08
CA THR A 217 -2.84 -10.43 -15.90
C THR A 217 -2.62 -11.28 -17.15
N SER A 218 -3.66 -11.92 -17.65
CA SER A 218 -3.60 -12.67 -18.91
C SER A 218 -4.86 -12.52 -19.74
N ASN A 219 -4.75 -12.74 -21.06
CA ASN A 219 -5.89 -12.82 -21.96
C ASN A 219 -6.24 -14.25 -22.37
N ALA A 220 -5.89 -15.23 -21.52
CA ALA A 220 -6.26 -16.62 -21.69
C ALA A 220 -7.80 -16.77 -21.82
N GLY A 221 -8.25 -17.75 -22.61
CA GLY A 221 -9.68 -18.01 -22.81
C GLY A 221 -10.40 -18.50 -21.55
N GLU A 222 -11.74 -18.56 -21.60
CA GLU A 222 -12.68 -18.86 -20.49
C GLU A 222 -12.48 -20.19 -19.74
N ASP A 223 -11.53 -21.04 -20.14
CA ASP A 223 -11.12 -22.26 -19.40
C ASP A 223 -10.08 -21.98 -18.31
N SER A 224 -10.09 -20.77 -17.79
CA SER A 224 -9.14 -20.33 -16.79
C SER A 224 -9.93 -19.62 -15.66
N TYR A 225 -10.08 -20.24 -14.47
CA TYR A 225 -10.61 -19.67 -13.20
C TYR A 225 -9.63 -19.47 -12.01
N TYR A 226 -9.16 -18.23 -11.75
CA TYR A 226 -8.50 -17.66 -10.55
C TYR A 226 -7.99 -16.23 -10.83
N LEU A 227 -8.86 -15.27 -10.47
CA LEU A 227 -9.04 -13.94 -11.06
C LEU A 227 -9.15 -14.01 -12.60
N THR A 228 -8.09 -14.45 -13.29
CA THR A 228 -8.07 -15.24 -14.54
C THR A 228 -6.76 -16.08 -14.47
N PRO A 229 -6.76 -17.41 -14.31
CA PRO A 229 -5.58 -18.25 -14.44
C PRO A 229 -5.01 -18.19 -15.83
N CYS A 230 -3.81 -18.70 -15.85
CA CYS A 230 -3.16 -19.24 -17.01
C CYS A 230 -3.21 -20.78 -16.89
N GLY A 231 -4.06 -21.45 -17.68
CA GLY A 231 -4.04 -22.92 -17.77
C GLY A 231 -4.65 -23.65 -16.56
N GLU A 232 -4.07 -24.78 -16.16
CA GLU A 232 -4.55 -25.62 -15.04
C GLU A 232 -4.38 -24.94 -13.66
N GLU A 233 -5.27 -25.22 -12.72
CA GLU A 233 -5.25 -24.60 -11.38
C GLU A 233 -3.96 -24.91 -10.61
N GLN A 234 -3.22 -23.85 -10.24
CA GLN A 234 -2.01 -23.92 -9.42
C GLN A 234 -2.23 -23.11 -8.12
N GLY A 235 -2.47 -23.81 -7.00
CA GLY A 235 -2.59 -23.19 -5.67
C GLY A 235 -4.01 -22.75 -5.27
N THR A 236 -4.12 -21.81 -4.33
CA THR A 236 -5.38 -21.32 -3.76
C THR A 236 -5.70 -19.89 -4.24
N LYS A 237 -6.99 -19.57 -4.47
CA LYS A 237 -7.42 -18.20 -4.83
C LYS A 237 -6.90 -17.16 -3.84
N ALA A 238 -6.28 -16.10 -4.36
CA ALA A 238 -6.18 -14.86 -3.62
C ALA A 238 -7.54 -14.14 -3.58
N ILE A 239 -7.96 -13.69 -2.39
CA ILE A 239 -9.14 -12.84 -2.26
C ILE A 239 -8.75 -11.41 -2.62
N GLU A 240 -9.44 -10.79 -3.58
CA GLU A 240 -9.06 -9.47 -4.13
C GLU A 240 -8.92 -8.40 -3.04
N LYS A 241 -9.83 -8.40 -2.04
CA LYS A 241 -9.75 -7.48 -0.89
C LYS A 241 -8.47 -7.67 -0.05
N GLU A 242 -7.98 -8.91 0.07
CA GLU A 242 -6.77 -9.23 0.83
C GLU A 242 -5.48 -8.84 0.10
N LEU A 243 -5.53 -8.71 -1.22
CA LEU A 243 -4.37 -8.31 -2.04
C LEU A 243 -3.95 -6.86 -1.82
N LYS A 244 -4.78 -6.03 -1.18
CA LYS A 244 -4.52 -4.59 -1.03
C LYS A 244 -4.32 -4.14 0.42
N ASN A 245 -4.53 -5.01 1.41
CA ASN A 245 -4.69 -4.59 2.81
C ASN A 245 -3.64 -5.16 3.79
N GLY A 246 -2.59 -5.84 3.33
CA GLY A 246 -1.59 -6.47 4.21
C GLY A 246 -1.84 -7.94 4.52
N VAL A 247 -3.07 -8.45 4.37
CA VAL A 247 -3.40 -9.85 4.74
C VAL A 247 -2.65 -10.84 3.86
N MET A 248 -2.60 -10.61 2.55
CA MET A 248 -1.87 -11.53 1.66
C MET A 248 -0.37 -11.52 1.95
N THR A 249 0.21 -10.34 2.19
CA THR A 249 1.62 -10.17 2.58
C THR A 249 1.92 -10.94 3.86
N HIS A 250 1.02 -10.91 4.85
CA HIS A 250 1.13 -11.71 6.06
C HIS A 250 1.06 -13.22 5.80
N LYS A 251 0.15 -13.68 4.94
CA LYS A 251 0.05 -15.10 4.55
C LYS A 251 1.33 -15.57 3.84
N LEU A 252 1.89 -14.78 2.93
CA LEU A 252 3.13 -15.07 2.21
C LEU A 252 4.36 -15.06 3.12
N GLN A 253 4.40 -14.18 4.12
CA GLN A 253 5.42 -14.23 5.18
C GLN A 253 5.39 -15.58 5.94
N ASN A 254 4.22 -16.22 6.03
CA ASN A 254 4.05 -17.59 6.54
C ASN A 254 4.65 -17.82 7.93
N SER A 255 4.37 -16.89 8.86
CA SER A 255 4.84 -16.91 10.25
C SER A 255 6.37 -16.94 10.43
N ARG A 256 7.15 -16.76 9.35
CA ARG A 256 8.61 -16.60 9.44
C ARG A 256 8.93 -15.27 10.10
N THR A 257 9.88 -15.29 11.01
CA THR A 257 10.21 -14.15 11.88
C THR A 257 11.70 -13.78 11.86
N ASP A 258 12.50 -14.51 11.09
CA ASP A 258 13.95 -14.33 10.97
C ASP A 258 14.33 -13.17 10.04
N ASP A 259 13.49 -12.83 9.07
CA ASP A 259 13.64 -11.65 8.21
C ASP A 259 12.27 -11.22 7.63
N SER A 260 12.23 -10.09 6.91
CA SER A 260 11.11 -9.73 6.04
C SER A 260 11.33 -10.28 4.64
N TYR A 261 10.47 -11.19 4.19
CA TYR A 261 10.52 -11.72 2.82
C TYR A 261 9.54 -10.97 1.91
N TRP A 262 8.39 -10.61 2.46
CA TRP A 262 7.32 -9.91 1.77
C TRP A 262 7.03 -8.56 2.43
N ALA A 263 6.59 -7.61 1.62
CA ALA A 263 6.16 -6.30 2.06
C ALA A 263 5.08 -5.76 1.13
N GLN A 264 4.43 -4.67 1.53
CA GLN A 264 3.36 -4.10 0.74
C GLN A 264 3.19 -2.61 1.02
N VAL A 265 3.12 -1.83 -0.06
CA VAL A 265 2.48 -0.52 0.01
C VAL A 265 0.97 -0.75 0.08
N LEU A 266 0.32 -0.39 1.19
CA LEU A 266 -1.12 -0.59 1.34
C LEU A 266 -1.90 0.10 0.20
N GLY A 267 -2.87 -0.60 -0.36
CA GLY A 267 -3.59 -0.23 -1.59
C GLY A 267 -3.04 -0.85 -2.87
N ASN A 268 -1.76 -1.24 -2.89
CA ASN A 268 -1.10 -1.91 -4.02
C ASN A 268 -1.00 -3.42 -3.80
N LEU A 269 -0.52 -4.17 -4.80
CA LEU A 269 -0.24 -5.62 -4.68
C LEU A 269 0.95 -5.88 -3.74
N PRO A 270 1.03 -7.06 -3.08
CA PRO A 270 2.23 -7.49 -2.36
C PRO A 270 3.45 -7.55 -3.27
N ASP A 271 4.62 -7.26 -2.72
CA ASP A 271 5.90 -7.38 -3.39
C ASP A 271 6.94 -8.02 -2.44
N LEU A 272 8.05 -8.47 -2.97
CA LEU A 272 9.17 -8.90 -2.14
C LEU A 272 9.77 -7.68 -1.43
N TYR A 273 10.20 -7.89 -0.20
CA TYR A 273 10.74 -6.84 0.64
C TYR A 273 12.00 -6.20 0.06
N ARG A 274 12.13 -4.88 0.25
CA ARG A 274 13.29 -4.06 -0.14
C ARG A 274 13.60 -3.09 0.99
N ALA A 275 14.79 -3.22 1.58
CA ALA A 275 15.22 -2.35 2.66
C ALA A 275 15.25 -0.85 2.26
N ALA A 276 15.53 -0.55 1.00
CA ALA A 276 15.53 0.82 0.47
C ALA A 276 14.13 1.47 0.47
N ASP A 277 13.06 0.67 0.43
CA ASP A 277 11.69 1.16 0.27
C ASP A 277 10.99 1.40 1.62
N LYS A 278 11.66 1.17 2.77
CA LYS A 278 11.08 1.34 4.11
C LYS A 278 10.40 2.70 4.36
N ASN A 279 10.91 3.77 3.74
CA ASN A 279 10.38 5.12 3.90
C ASN A 279 9.28 5.48 2.87
N VAL A 280 9.00 4.60 1.91
CA VAL A 280 7.88 4.76 0.99
C VAL A 280 6.58 4.84 1.81
N PRO A 281 5.69 5.81 1.55
CA PRO A 281 4.45 5.94 2.30
C PRO A 281 3.66 4.63 2.34
N ASN A 282 3.18 4.26 3.52
CA ASN A 282 2.35 3.08 3.77
C ASN A 282 3.00 1.74 3.39
N TYR A 283 4.34 1.68 3.34
CA TYR A 283 5.08 0.45 3.15
C TYR A 283 5.13 -0.37 4.44
N VAL A 284 4.36 -1.46 4.47
CA VAL A 284 4.25 -2.38 5.60
C VAL A 284 5.15 -3.60 5.37
N TYR A 285 5.97 -3.93 6.36
CA TYR A 285 6.95 -5.01 6.31
C TYR A 285 7.11 -5.67 7.69
N TYR A 286 7.74 -6.84 7.75
CA TYR A 286 8.03 -7.50 9.02
C TYR A 286 9.36 -7.03 9.60
N ASP A 287 9.34 -6.38 10.74
CA ASP A 287 10.54 -5.96 11.46
C ASP A 287 11.01 -7.09 12.38
N ALA A 288 11.91 -7.92 11.86
CA ALA A 288 12.48 -9.06 12.58
C ALA A 288 13.17 -8.67 13.89
N ALA A 289 13.82 -7.50 13.95
CA ALA A 289 14.53 -7.04 15.14
C ALA A 289 13.60 -6.76 16.33
N ASN A 290 12.36 -6.37 16.05
CA ASN A 290 11.33 -6.11 17.06
C ASN A 290 10.19 -7.14 17.06
N SER A 291 10.31 -8.19 16.25
CA SER A 291 9.35 -9.29 16.09
C SER A 291 7.91 -8.81 15.83
N ARG A 292 7.73 -7.83 14.95
CA ARG A 292 6.40 -7.21 14.67
C ARG A 292 6.29 -6.71 13.24
N TRP A 293 5.06 -6.48 12.77
CA TRP A 293 4.83 -5.70 11.56
C TRP A 293 5.05 -4.21 11.82
N ALA A 294 5.63 -3.51 10.84
CA ALA A 294 6.01 -2.12 10.95
C ALA A 294 5.77 -1.33 9.66
N CYS A 295 5.64 -0.01 9.80
CA CYS A 295 5.63 0.95 8.70
C CYS A 295 6.38 2.21 9.15
N GLU A 296 7.45 2.62 8.46
CA GLU A 296 8.22 3.79 8.90
C GLU A 296 7.45 5.10 8.70
N ASN A 297 6.74 5.19 7.57
CA ASN A 297 6.07 6.39 7.11
C ASN A 297 4.62 6.08 6.77
N PHE A 298 3.77 6.06 7.78
CA PHE A 298 2.34 5.88 7.61
C PHE A 298 1.66 7.22 7.31
N VAL A 299 0.88 7.27 6.25
CA VAL A 299 0.22 8.49 5.76
C VAL A 299 -1.24 8.20 5.48
N LEU A 300 -2.12 8.93 6.17
CA LEU A 300 -3.53 9.00 5.83
C LEU A 300 -3.81 10.24 4.99
N THR A 301 -4.56 10.06 3.91
CA THR A 301 -5.10 11.15 3.10
C THR A 301 -6.55 11.40 3.49
N ASP A 302 -6.88 12.66 3.74
CA ASP A 302 -8.23 13.03 4.17
C ASP A 302 -9.30 12.66 3.13
N GLY A 303 -10.33 11.94 3.59
CA GLY A 303 -11.43 11.48 2.74
C GLY A 303 -11.09 10.31 1.80
N GLN A 304 -9.90 9.72 1.89
CA GLN A 304 -9.51 8.54 1.11
C GLN A 304 -9.29 7.33 2.02
N LEU A 305 -9.96 6.22 1.70
CA LEU A 305 -9.81 4.98 2.46
C LEU A 305 -8.46 4.34 2.16
N LEU A 306 -7.64 4.16 3.20
CA LEU A 306 -6.51 3.26 3.16
C LEU A 306 -6.94 1.87 3.67
N PRO A 307 -6.84 0.81 2.85
CA PRO A 307 -7.20 -0.54 3.26
C PRO A 307 -6.16 -1.11 4.23
N ILE A 308 -6.60 -1.48 5.44
CA ILE A 308 -5.73 -2.01 6.50
C ILE A 308 -6.35 -3.30 7.03
N GLY A 309 -5.64 -4.41 6.91
CA GLY A 309 -6.10 -5.74 7.28
C GLY A 309 -5.17 -6.48 8.25
N ILE A 310 -4.07 -5.86 8.67
CA ILE A 310 -3.16 -6.37 9.69
C ILE A 310 -2.77 -5.26 10.67
N ASP A 311 -2.47 -5.65 11.90
CA ASP A 311 -1.90 -4.77 12.91
C ASP A 311 -0.42 -4.48 12.59
N PHE A 312 0.02 -3.24 12.78
CA PHE A 312 1.43 -2.86 12.67
C PHE A 312 1.75 -1.61 13.48
N LEU A 313 3.02 -1.41 13.82
CA LEU A 313 3.48 -0.15 14.40
C LEU A 313 3.86 0.85 13.30
N ALA A 314 3.29 2.04 13.34
CA ALA A 314 3.75 3.17 12.53
C ALA A 314 4.83 3.96 13.29
N THR A 315 6.07 3.98 12.79
CA THR A 315 7.16 4.78 13.39
C THR A 315 6.81 6.27 13.33
N LYS A 316 6.32 6.73 12.18
CA LYS A 316 5.74 8.06 11.97
C LYS A 316 4.38 7.91 11.30
N ALA A 317 3.35 8.50 11.88
CA ALA A 317 2.03 8.63 11.31
C ALA A 317 1.76 10.10 10.95
N THR A 318 1.30 10.35 9.73
CA THR A 318 0.93 11.69 9.26
C THR A 318 -0.51 11.69 8.82
N TYR A 319 -1.28 12.66 9.32
CA TYR A 319 -2.63 12.92 8.85
C TYR A 319 -2.87 14.42 8.86
N GLU A 320 -2.84 15.02 7.67
CA GLU A 320 -3.11 16.44 7.49
C GLU A 320 -4.59 16.62 7.17
N ARG A 321 -5.31 17.27 8.08
CA ARG A 321 -6.72 17.61 7.91
C ARG A 321 -6.93 19.11 8.17
N PRO A 322 -7.60 19.85 7.27
CA PRO A 322 -7.99 21.22 7.55
C PRO A 322 -9.04 21.28 8.67
N PHE A 323 -8.87 22.22 9.60
CA PHE A 323 -9.78 22.40 10.74
C PHE A 323 -10.92 23.36 10.44
N THR A 324 -12.04 23.10 11.11
CA THR A 324 -13.14 24.07 11.21
C THR A 324 -12.66 25.31 11.95
N LYS A 325 -13.28 26.47 11.68
CA LYS A 325 -12.91 27.75 12.32
C LYS A 325 -13.06 27.71 13.85
N MET A 326 -13.83 26.76 14.36
CA MET A 326 -14.14 26.57 15.77
C MET A 326 -13.20 25.58 16.48
N ARG A 327 -12.20 25.02 15.78
CA ARG A 327 -11.22 24.06 16.33
C ARG A 327 -11.87 22.81 16.95
N THR A 328 -12.97 22.38 16.35
CA THR A 328 -13.66 21.14 16.69
C THR A 328 -13.72 20.24 15.47
N ALA A 329 -13.68 18.93 15.68
CA ALA A 329 -14.07 17.98 14.66
C ALA A 329 -14.49 16.63 15.26
N THR A 330 -14.92 15.71 14.40
CA THR A 330 -15.13 14.30 14.71
C THR A 330 -14.09 13.45 14.00
N LEU A 331 -13.60 12.40 14.67
CA LEU A 331 -12.54 11.53 14.17
C LEU A 331 -12.89 10.07 14.43
N CYS A 332 -12.51 9.22 13.49
CA CYS A 332 -12.48 7.78 13.64
C CYS A 332 -11.24 7.29 12.89
N LEU A 333 -10.16 7.00 13.61
CA LEU A 333 -8.83 6.76 13.05
C LEU A 333 -8.45 5.29 13.15
N PRO A 334 -7.66 4.74 12.22
CA PRO A 334 -7.25 3.33 12.23
C PRO A 334 -6.12 3.02 13.23
N TYR A 335 -5.76 3.95 14.10
CA TYR A 335 -4.67 3.79 15.06
C TYR A 335 -5.02 4.36 16.43
N GLU A 336 -4.31 3.83 17.42
CA GLU A 336 -4.32 4.36 18.78
C GLU A 336 -3.68 5.75 18.80
N LEU A 337 -4.39 6.76 19.30
CA LEU A 337 -3.92 8.15 19.30
C LEU A 337 -3.85 8.69 20.75
N PRO A 338 -2.64 8.90 21.30
CA PRO A 338 -2.47 9.56 22.58
C PRO A 338 -3.06 10.98 22.56
N ILE A 339 -3.79 11.34 23.62
CA ILE A 339 -4.37 12.68 23.74
C ILE A 339 -3.25 13.68 24.07
N GLN A 340 -2.89 14.53 23.10
CA GLN A 340 -1.85 15.55 23.25
C GLN A 340 -2.24 16.84 22.51
N GLY A 341 -2.38 17.96 23.24
CA GLY A 341 -2.71 19.25 22.64
C GLY A 341 -4.18 19.44 22.23
N PHE A 342 -5.05 18.48 22.56
CA PHE A 342 -6.50 18.56 22.38
C PHE A 342 -7.23 17.80 23.51
N LYS A 343 -8.54 17.98 23.63
CA LYS A 343 -9.43 17.17 24.48
C LYS A 343 -10.29 16.26 23.61
N GLY A 344 -10.39 14.98 24.01
CA GLY A 344 -11.24 13.99 23.34
C GLY A 344 -12.47 13.65 24.18
N TYR A 345 -13.59 13.40 23.52
CA TYR A 345 -14.87 13.08 24.15
C TYR A 345 -15.57 11.93 23.44
N THR A 346 -16.25 11.09 24.23
CA THR A 346 -17.16 10.05 23.73
C THR A 346 -18.60 10.36 24.13
N ILE A 347 -19.56 9.84 23.37
CA ILE A 347 -20.97 10.06 23.66
C ILE A 347 -21.39 9.23 24.88
N SER A 348 -22.02 9.87 25.87
CA SER A 348 -22.47 9.23 27.11
C SER A 348 -23.99 9.17 27.25
N GLY A 349 -24.73 10.02 26.54
CA GLY A 349 -26.19 10.00 26.54
C GLY A 349 -26.81 11.00 25.59
N GLY A 350 -28.12 11.20 25.75
CA GLY A 350 -28.82 12.31 25.11
C GLY A 350 -30.25 12.50 25.61
N GLU A 351 -30.82 13.66 25.33
CA GLU A 351 -32.20 14.00 25.67
C GLU A 351 -32.74 15.09 24.73
N GLY A 352 -33.86 14.80 24.05
CA GLY A 352 -34.44 15.73 23.09
C GLY A 352 -33.50 16.05 21.93
N ASN A 353 -33.04 17.30 21.85
CA ASN A 353 -32.07 17.80 20.87
C ASN A 353 -30.65 17.92 21.45
N ARG A 354 -30.37 17.30 22.61
CA ARG A 354 -29.06 17.35 23.27
C ARG A 354 -28.37 16.00 23.23
N ALA A 355 -27.09 16.00 22.87
CA ALA A 355 -26.19 14.87 23.06
C ALA A 355 -25.17 15.19 24.16
N TYR A 356 -25.05 14.28 25.12
CA TYR A 356 -24.12 14.40 26.24
C TYR A 356 -22.84 13.65 25.91
N PHE A 357 -21.71 14.27 26.23
CA PHE A 357 -20.37 13.77 25.98
C PHE A 357 -19.55 13.83 27.26
N GLU A 358 -18.76 12.79 27.47
CA GLU A 358 -17.81 12.69 28.58
C GLU A 358 -16.38 12.69 28.05
N GLU A 359 -15.52 13.41 28.75
CA GLU A 359 -14.09 13.49 28.42
C GLU A 359 -13.42 12.12 28.58
N VAL A 360 -12.64 11.75 27.57
CA VAL A 360 -11.80 10.55 27.57
C VAL A 360 -10.37 10.99 27.88
N THR A 361 -9.65 10.21 28.67
CA THR A 361 -8.25 10.49 29.04
C THR A 361 -7.33 9.36 28.57
N GLY A 362 -6.04 9.66 28.44
CA GLY A 362 -5.04 8.67 27.99
C GLY A 362 -4.96 8.56 26.47
N THR A 363 -5.32 7.40 25.92
CA THR A 363 -5.16 7.06 24.51
C THR A 363 -6.50 6.72 23.88
N LEU A 364 -6.79 7.33 22.73
CA LEU A 364 -7.98 7.01 21.94
C LEU A 364 -7.78 5.68 21.22
N GLU A 365 -8.76 4.78 21.34
CA GLU A 365 -8.78 3.49 20.64
C GLU A 365 -8.95 3.65 19.11
N ALA A 366 -8.28 2.78 18.35
CA ALA A 366 -8.46 2.66 16.90
C ALA A 366 -9.91 2.28 16.54
N TYR A 367 -10.39 2.78 15.41
CA TYR A 367 -11.74 2.62 14.86
C TYR A 367 -12.88 3.01 15.79
N ARG A 368 -12.59 3.63 16.95
CA ARG A 368 -13.62 4.23 17.80
C ARG A 368 -13.83 5.69 17.41
N PRO A 369 -15.08 6.14 17.24
CA PRO A 369 -15.34 7.54 16.93
C PRO A 369 -15.28 8.43 18.17
N TYR A 370 -14.74 9.64 18.01
CA TYR A 370 -14.65 10.66 19.06
C TYR A 370 -15.03 12.05 18.54
N TYR A 371 -15.47 12.90 19.45
CA TYR A 371 -15.54 14.34 19.26
C TYR A 371 -14.36 15.00 19.98
N PHE A 372 -13.78 16.06 19.41
CA PHE A 372 -12.66 16.74 20.04
C PHE A 372 -12.76 18.25 19.91
N VAL A 373 -12.11 18.89 20.87
CA VAL A 373 -11.96 20.33 20.99
C VAL A 373 -10.49 20.62 21.22
N ALA A 374 -9.92 21.58 20.51
CA ALA A 374 -8.52 21.91 20.62
C ALA A 374 -8.25 23.39 20.88
N ASP A 375 -7.25 23.64 21.72
CA ASP A 375 -6.81 24.99 22.09
C ASP A 375 -5.81 25.59 21.07
N GLY A 376 -5.32 24.79 20.12
CA GLY A 376 -4.39 25.15 19.05
C GLY A 376 -4.64 24.32 17.78
N GLU A 377 -3.67 24.27 16.87
CA GLU A 377 -3.71 23.37 15.69
C GLU A 377 -3.47 21.92 16.15
N PRO A 378 -4.47 21.03 16.09
CA PRO A 378 -4.32 19.65 16.53
C PRO A 378 -3.36 18.87 15.64
N GLN A 379 -2.56 18.01 16.26
CA GLN A 379 -1.75 17.02 15.56
C GLN A 379 -2.44 15.67 15.71
N PHE A 380 -2.99 15.13 14.62
CA PHE A 380 -3.55 13.77 14.58
C PHE A 380 -2.55 12.73 14.08
N GLY A 381 -1.37 13.17 13.66
CA GLY A 381 -0.21 12.33 13.47
C GLY A 381 0.59 12.15 14.76
N GLY A 382 1.64 11.35 14.68
CA GLY A 382 2.50 11.08 15.83
C GLY A 382 3.62 10.11 15.50
N THR A 383 4.27 9.62 16.54
CA THR A 383 5.34 8.62 16.43
C THR A 383 4.98 7.38 17.24
N ASN A 384 5.38 6.21 16.76
CA ASN A 384 5.12 4.92 17.40
C ASN A 384 3.63 4.68 17.68
N LEU A 385 2.77 4.93 16.69
CA LEU A 385 1.33 4.69 16.82
C LEU A 385 0.99 3.26 16.42
N GLN A 386 0.17 2.61 17.23
CA GLN A 386 -0.32 1.26 16.93
C GLN A 386 -1.47 1.36 15.94
N VAL A 387 -1.23 0.97 14.69
CA VAL A 387 -2.27 0.82 13.67
C VAL A 387 -2.91 -0.56 13.83
N LYS A 388 -4.24 -0.61 13.68
CA LYS A 388 -5.03 -1.82 13.84
C LYS A 388 -5.61 -2.28 12.50
N ALA A 389 -5.73 -3.60 12.34
CA ALA A 389 -6.54 -4.20 11.30
C ALA A 389 -7.98 -3.69 11.39
N TYR A 390 -8.62 -3.46 10.24
CA TYR A 390 -10.00 -2.99 10.22
C TYR A 390 -10.94 -3.95 10.97
N ASP A 391 -11.64 -3.37 11.95
CA ASP A 391 -12.70 -4.02 12.73
C ASP A 391 -13.88 -3.04 12.86
N ASP A 392 -15.07 -3.51 12.46
CA ASP A 392 -16.29 -2.70 12.51
C ASP A 392 -16.94 -2.68 13.90
N ALA A 393 -16.52 -3.55 14.82
CA ALA A 393 -17.09 -3.66 16.16
C ALA A 393 -16.95 -2.37 16.98
N HIS A 394 -15.93 -1.56 16.70
CA HIS A 394 -15.64 -0.32 17.42
C HIS A 394 -16.23 0.94 16.77
N LEU A 395 -16.75 0.83 15.54
CA LEU A 395 -17.21 1.99 14.76
C LEU A 395 -18.41 2.71 15.34
N LYS A 396 -19.13 2.10 16.29
CA LYS A 396 -20.36 2.67 16.85
C LYS A 396 -20.36 2.61 18.37
N THR A 397 -20.50 3.78 18.99
CA THR A 397 -20.82 3.89 20.42
C THR A 397 -22.30 4.18 20.58
N THR A 398 -23.03 3.30 21.27
CA THR A 398 -24.49 3.40 21.49
C THR A 398 -24.77 3.64 22.97
N THR A 399 -25.56 4.68 23.28
CA THR A 399 -25.97 5.00 24.64
C THR A 399 -27.26 4.28 25.03
N PRO A 400 -27.56 4.09 26.33
CA PRO A 400 -28.82 3.45 26.78
C PRO A 400 -30.09 4.15 26.29
N LYS A 401 -30.01 5.47 26.05
CA LYS A 401 -31.13 6.26 25.54
C LYS A 401 -31.29 6.15 24.03
N GLY A 402 -30.36 5.51 23.30
CA GLY A 402 -30.43 5.25 21.85
C GLY A 402 -29.70 6.28 20.97
N TYR A 403 -28.92 7.18 21.57
CA TYR A 403 -28.03 8.08 20.83
C TYR A 403 -26.78 7.33 20.43
N ASN A 404 -26.35 7.51 19.18
CA ASN A 404 -25.16 6.84 18.66
C ASN A 404 -24.18 7.84 18.09
N LEU A 405 -22.90 7.61 18.36
CA LEU A 405 -21.80 8.21 17.62
C LEU A 405 -21.20 7.12 16.73
N THR A 406 -21.23 7.33 15.42
CA THR A 406 -20.82 6.33 14.42
C THR A 406 -19.71 6.90 13.54
N GLY A 407 -18.59 6.18 13.45
CA GLY A 407 -17.46 6.48 12.57
C GLY A 407 -17.72 6.09 11.12
N THR A 408 -16.99 6.69 10.18
CA THR A 408 -17.15 6.48 8.73
C THR A 408 -15.86 5.99 8.09
N MET A 409 -15.92 4.80 7.46
CA MET A 409 -14.76 4.16 6.81
C MET A 409 -14.90 4.02 5.30
N ASP A 410 -16.12 4.00 4.77
CA ASP A 410 -16.40 4.03 3.33
C ASP A 410 -17.06 5.36 2.87
N GLY A 411 -17.16 6.31 3.80
CA GLY A 411 -18.04 7.48 3.66
C GLY A 411 -19.52 7.09 3.80
N VAL A 412 -20.39 8.08 4.01
CA VAL A 412 -21.84 7.86 4.04
C VAL A 412 -22.49 8.89 3.14
N ASP A 413 -23.16 8.43 2.08
CA ASP A 413 -23.88 9.34 1.19
C ASP A 413 -24.99 10.09 1.94
N ASN A 414 -25.31 11.28 1.44
CA ASN A 414 -26.23 12.18 2.12
C ASN A 414 -27.65 11.58 2.28
N ALA A 415 -28.10 10.73 1.34
CA ALA A 415 -29.42 10.11 1.41
C ALA A 415 -29.46 9.05 2.53
N THR A 416 -28.45 8.20 2.62
CA THR A 416 -28.27 7.23 3.71
C THR A 416 -28.17 7.93 5.06
N ALA A 417 -27.37 9.00 5.15
CA ALA A 417 -27.24 9.79 6.37
C ALA A 417 -28.57 10.47 6.77
N ALA A 418 -29.30 11.06 5.81
CA ALA A 418 -30.62 11.64 6.06
C ALA A 418 -31.64 10.59 6.55
N ALA A 419 -31.67 9.42 5.91
CA ALA A 419 -32.54 8.31 6.30
C ALA A 419 -32.24 7.80 7.71
N ALA A 420 -30.97 7.84 8.13
CA ALA A 420 -30.53 7.50 9.47
C ALA A 420 -30.81 8.60 10.53
N ASN A 421 -31.40 9.73 10.16
CA ASN A 421 -31.53 10.93 11.01
C ASN A 421 -30.18 11.38 11.57
N ALA A 422 -29.16 11.40 10.72
CA ALA A 422 -27.81 11.80 11.08
C ALA A 422 -27.71 13.30 11.34
N TYR A 423 -26.83 13.65 12.27
CA TYR A 423 -26.32 14.99 12.52
C TYR A 423 -24.81 15.00 12.27
N ILE A 424 -24.34 15.95 11.49
CA ILE A 424 -22.93 16.09 11.12
C ILE A 424 -22.37 17.42 11.58
N LEU A 425 -21.15 17.40 12.07
CA LEU A 425 -20.43 18.62 12.44
C LEU A 425 -20.01 19.39 11.19
N GLN A 426 -20.42 20.65 11.10
CA GLN A 426 -20.07 21.55 10.00
C GLN A 426 -19.01 22.57 10.42
N ASP A 427 -18.57 23.39 9.46
CA ASP A 427 -17.49 24.37 9.63
C ASP A 427 -17.81 25.49 10.64
N ASP A 428 -19.09 25.70 10.95
CA ASP A 428 -19.57 26.60 11.99
C ASP A 428 -19.44 26.02 13.41
N GLY A 429 -18.97 24.78 13.53
CA GLY A 429 -18.79 24.08 14.80
C GLY A 429 -20.09 23.48 15.37
N ILE A 430 -21.17 23.48 14.60
CA ILE A 430 -22.49 22.98 15.02
C ILE A 430 -22.79 21.65 14.32
N PHE A 431 -23.52 20.77 15.02
CA PHE A 431 -24.04 19.54 14.45
C PHE A 431 -25.39 19.80 13.76
N HIS A 432 -25.38 19.83 12.43
CA HIS A 432 -26.56 20.06 11.60
C HIS A 432 -27.23 18.75 11.21
N LYS A 433 -28.56 18.75 11.20
CA LYS A 433 -29.33 17.63 10.69
C LYS A 433 -29.10 17.48 9.20
N VAL A 434 -28.81 16.25 8.77
CA VAL A 434 -28.64 15.93 7.36
C VAL A 434 -30.00 15.90 6.66
N THR A 435 -30.10 16.59 5.51
CA THR A 435 -31.31 16.66 4.67
C THR A 435 -31.01 16.14 3.27
N THR A 436 -32.02 15.74 2.50
CA THR A 436 -31.85 15.28 1.11
C THR A 436 -31.67 16.42 0.08
N GLU A 437 -31.53 17.67 0.53
CA GLU A 437 -31.41 18.86 -0.34
C GLU A 437 -30.06 18.90 -1.09
N TYR A 438 -29.05 18.19 -0.59
CA TYR A 438 -27.70 18.12 -1.17
C TYR A 438 -27.33 16.68 -1.53
N PRO A 439 -27.91 16.10 -2.59
CA PRO A 439 -27.80 14.67 -2.87
C PRO A 439 -26.36 14.19 -3.19
N SER A 440 -25.45 15.10 -3.55
CA SER A 440 -24.05 14.79 -3.83
C SER A 440 -23.12 14.91 -2.61
N ALA A 441 -23.63 15.33 -1.45
CA ALA A 441 -22.82 15.42 -0.24
C ALA A 441 -22.51 14.02 0.33
N VAL A 442 -21.40 13.90 1.05
CA VAL A 442 -20.98 12.65 1.71
C VAL A 442 -20.41 13.02 3.07
N VAL A 443 -20.74 12.26 4.10
CA VAL A 443 -20.01 12.27 5.38
C VAL A 443 -18.68 11.56 5.11
N PRO A 444 -17.55 12.28 5.05
CA PRO A 444 -16.34 11.67 4.46
C PRO A 444 -15.70 10.64 5.40
N ILE A 445 -14.71 9.92 4.91
CA ILE A 445 -13.97 8.90 5.67
C ILE A 445 -13.16 9.54 6.80
N TYR A 446 -12.93 8.78 7.88
CA TYR A 446 -12.26 9.19 9.12
C TYR A 446 -13.01 10.25 9.95
N ARG A 447 -14.31 10.46 9.68
CA ARG A 447 -15.20 11.30 10.50
C ARG A 447 -16.12 10.43 11.36
N ALA A 448 -16.94 11.10 12.15
CA ALA A 448 -18.11 10.50 12.78
C ALA A 448 -19.34 11.41 12.68
N TYR A 449 -20.51 10.79 12.76
CA TYR A 449 -21.82 11.45 12.79
C TYR A 449 -22.64 10.93 13.97
N ILE A 450 -23.64 11.71 14.38
CA ILE A 450 -24.53 11.36 15.49
C ILE A 450 -25.89 10.94 14.95
N THR A 451 -26.48 9.87 15.48
CA THR A 451 -27.90 9.54 15.23
C THR A 451 -28.68 9.55 16.52
N CYS A 452 -29.92 10.04 16.45
CA CYS A 452 -30.80 10.18 17.59
C CYS A 452 -32.01 9.22 17.49
N PRO A 453 -32.51 8.68 18.61
CA PRO A 453 -33.56 7.64 18.64
C PRO A 453 -34.96 8.19 18.36
N LYS A 454 -35.16 9.51 18.50
CA LYS A 454 -36.32 10.23 17.97
C LYS A 454 -35.82 11.18 16.90
N ALA A 455 -36.62 11.39 15.84
CA ALA A 455 -36.43 12.51 14.95
C ALA A 455 -36.63 13.80 15.78
N ALA A 456 -35.57 14.32 16.37
CA ALA A 456 -35.57 15.70 16.82
C ALA A 456 -35.91 16.52 15.57
N GLY A 457 -37.06 17.20 15.60
CA GLY A 457 -37.44 18.16 14.56
C GLY A 457 -36.51 19.38 14.54
N ALA A 458 -35.58 19.45 15.51
CA ALA A 458 -34.53 20.45 15.58
C ALA A 458 -33.58 20.31 14.39
N LYS A 459 -33.29 21.46 13.77
CA LYS A 459 -32.30 21.59 12.71
C LYS A 459 -30.87 21.36 13.22
N GLU A 460 -30.65 21.65 14.50
CA GLU A 460 -29.35 21.61 15.17
C GLU A 460 -29.40 20.69 16.39
N LEU A 461 -28.27 20.05 16.67
CA LEU A 461 -28.05 19.22 17.85
C LEU A 461 -27.09 19.91 18.83
N ASP A 462 -27.54 20.07 20.06
CA ASP A 462 -26.77 20.69 21.13
C ASP A 462 -25.79 19.69 21.73
N ILE A 463 -24.52 20.06 21.80
CA ILE A 463 -23.47 19.25 22.45
C ILE A 463 -23.26 19.76 23.89
N VAL A 464 -23.28 18.84 24.85
CA VAL A 464 -23.04 19.13 26.26
C VAL A 464 -21.81 18.34 26.72
N LEU A 465 -20.76 19.03 27.11
CA LEU A 465 -19.48 18.42 27.52
C LEU A 465 -19.41 18.38 29.05
N ASN A 466 -19.20 17.20 29.64
CA ASN A 466 -19.05 17.02 31.09
C ASN A 466 -20.22 17.61 31.92
N GLY A 467 -21.44 17.68 31.35
CA GLY A 467 -22.61 18.29 31.98
C GLY A 467 -22.65 19.81 31.94
N GLU A 468 -21.64 20.48 31.38
CA GLU A 468 -21.63 21.91 31.12
C GLU A 468 -22.10 22.19 29.68
N ALA A 469 -23.12 23.04 29.53
CA ALA A 469 -23.61 23.43 28.21
C ALA A 469 -22.56 24.34 27.53
N THR A 470 -22.11 23.97 26.33
CA THR A 470 -21.06 24.72 25.60
C THR A 470 -21.58 25.95 24.86
N GLY A 471 -22.82 26.38 25.12
CA GLY A 471 -23.46 27.50 24.45
C GLY A 471 -24.30 28.36 25.38
N ILE A 472 -24.21 29.68 25.21
CA ILE A 472 -25.22 30.63 25.72
C ILE A 472 -26.41 30.56 24.76
N ASN A 473 -27.56 30.10 25.26
CA ASN A 473 -28.80 30.00 24.50
C ASN A 473 -29.11 31.28 23.71
N GLY A 474 -29.40 31.13 22.42
CA GLY A 474 -30.27 32.05 21.71
C GLY A 474 -31.59 32.14 22.47
N VAL A 475 -31.88 33.31 23.05
CA VAL A 475 -33.07 33.49 23.88
C VAL A 475 -34.29 33.48 22.96
N ALA A 476 -35.10 32.42 23.04
CA ALA A 476 -36.33 32.23 22.27
C ALA A 476 -37.20 33.49 22.28
N ASP A 477 -37.61 33.97 21.10
CA ASP A 477 -38.27 35.26 20.88
C ASP A 477 -39.77 35.27 21.23
N ASN A 478 -40.13 34.87 22.45
CA ASN A 478 -41.49 35.06 22.96
C ASN A 478 -41.63 36.44 23.62
N ALA A 479 -42.18 37.40 22.88
CA ALA A 479 -42.40 38.80 23.29
C ALA A 479 -43.36 39.02 24.50
N ALA A 480 -43.87 37.95 25.12
CA ALA A 480 -44.96 38.03 26.10
C ALA A 480 -44.54 38.35 27.55
N ASN A 481 -43.28 38.11 27.96
CA ASN A 481 -42.86 38.21 29.37
C ASN A 481 -41.92 39.40 29.70
N MET A 482 -41.81 40.39 28.82
CA MET A 482 -40.84 41.49 28.95
C MET A 482 -41.11 42.50 30.09
N LYS A 483 -42.31 42.52 30.68
CA LYS A 483 -42.79 43.73 31.36
C LYS A 483 -42.51 43.83 32.86
N ASN A 484 -42.13 42.75 33.56
CA ASN A 484 -42.15 42.75 35.03
C ASN A 484 -40.90 42.14 35.73
N GLY A 485 -39.81 41.89 35.01
CA GLY A 485 -38.60 41.29 35.60
C GLY A 485 -37.57 42.33 36.10
N PRO A 486 -36.73 41.99 37.11
CA PRO A 486 -35.66 42.87 37.57
C PRO A 486 -34.66 43.20 36.45
N VAL A 487 -34.13 44.42 36.50
CA VAL A 487 -33.17 44.97 35.54
C VAL A 487 -31.77 44.89 36.12
N TYR A 488 -30.82 44.35 35.38
CA TYR A 488 -29.42 44.28 35.77
C TYR A 488 -28.53 45.00 34.76
N ASP A 489 -27.42 45.59 35.20
CA ASP A 489 -26.38 46.07 34.30
C ASP A 489 -25.42 44.94 33.88
N LEU A 490 -24.45 45.24 33.02
CA LEU A 490 -23.45 44.26 32.56
C LEU A 490 -22.48 43.77 33.65
N HIS A 491 -22.47 44.41 34.82
CA HIS A 491 -21.69 43.97 35.99
C HIS A 491 -22.54 43.12 36.94
N GLY A 492 -23.78 42.76 36.56
CA GLY A 492 -24.70 41.99 37.38
C GLY A 492 -25.30 42.78 38.54
N ARG A 493 -25.16 44.10 38.58
CA ARG A 493 -25.78 44.95 39.61
C ARG A 493 -27.25 45.15 39.27
N ARG A 494 -28.12 44.95 40.25
CA ARG A 494 -29.56 45.16 40.12
C ARG A 494 -29.84 46.66 40.06
N MET A 495 -30.39 47.12 38.94
CA MET A 495 -30.69 48.52 38.63
C MET A 495 -32.15 48.88 38.93
N ALA A 496 -33.07 47.91 38.84
CA ALA A 496 -34.48 48.08 39.18
C ALA A 496 -35.14 46.73 39.47
N ASP A 497 -36.28 46.76 40.18
CA ASP A 497 -37.04 45.54 40.53
C ASP A 497 -37.94 45.03 39.43
N HIS A 498 -38.34 45.90 38.51
CA HIS A 498 -39.19 45.58 37.35
C HIS A 498 -38.94 46.60 36.23
N LEU A 499 -39.21 46.21 34.97
CA LEU A 499 -39.07 47.09 33.81
C LEU A 499 -40.42 47.72 33.41
N ASP A 500 -40.75 48.87 33.98
CA ASP A 500 -41.89 49.71 33.54
C ASP A 500 -41.44 50.90 32.68
N ALA A 501 -42.41 51.69 32.18
CA ALA A 501 -42.13 52.85 31.34
C ALA A 501 -41.31 53.92 32.09
N THR A 502 -41.52 54.07 33.39
CA THR A 502 -40.81 55.02 34.25
C THR A 502 -39.35 54.62 34.43
N THR A 503 -39.10 53.36 34.79
CA THR A 503 -37.76 52.78 34.93
C THR A 503 -36.99 52.92 33.64
N ARG A 504 -37.63 52.66 32.49
CA ARG A 504 -36.99 52.76 31.18
C ARG A 504 -36.48 54.18 30.87
N GLN A 505 -37.14 55.22 31.36
CA GLN A 505 -36.73 56.62 31.18
C GLN A 505 -35.65 57.07 32.17
N GLN A 506 -35.54 56.41 33.32
CA GLN A 506 -34.58 56.75 34.37
C GLN A 506 -33.23 56.03 34.22
N LEU A 507 -33.20 54.92 33.49
CA LEU A 507 -31.96 54.20 33.21
C LEU A 507 -31.05 55.05 32.30
N PRO A 508 -29.76 55.21 32.64
CA PRO A 508 -28.77 55.79 31.73
C PRO A 508 -28.69 55.00 30.41
N ALA A 509 -28.31 55.70 29.34
CA ALA A 509 -28.00 55.05 28.06
C ALA A 509 -26.98 53.94 28.26
N GLY A 510 -27.30 52.74 27.77
CA GLY A 510 -26.53 51.54 28.10
C GLY A 510 -27.25 50.24 27.77
N ILE A 511 -26.55 49.14 28.08
CA ILE A 511 -27.04 47.78 27.88
C ILE A 511 -27.37 47.16 29.24
N TYR A 512 -28.57 46.60 29.34
CA TYR A 512 -29.10 45.96 30.55
C TYR A 512 -29.61 44.56 30.25
N ILE A 513 -29.79 43.75 31.29
CA ILE A 513 -30.42 42.43 31.22
C ILE A 513 -31.75 42.47 31.98
N VAL A 514 -32.84 42.10 31.32
CA VAL A 514 -34.19 42.02 31.91
C VAL A 514 -34.80 40.68 31.55
N GLY A 515 -35.16 39.87 32.54
CA GLY A 515 -35.75 38.55 32.31
C GLY A 515 -34.90 37.63 31.41
N GLY A 516 -33.57 37.75 31.50
CA GLY A 516 -32.61 36.98 30.68
C GLY A 516 -32.36 37.53 29.27
N ARG A 517 -32.85 38.72 28.91
CA ARG A 517 -32.62 39.35 27.60
C ARG A 517 -31.91 40.69 27.67
N LYS A 518 -31.18 41.02 26.60
CA LYS A 518 -30.56 42.32 26.37
C LYS A 518 -31.62 43.42 26.13
N LEU A 519 -31.57 44.48 26.92
CA LEU A 519 -32.30 45.74 26.75
C LEU A 519 -31.29 46.84 26.42
N ILE A 520 -31.54 47.62 25.36
CA ILE A 520 -30.73 48.79 25.01
C ILE A 520 -31.53 50.05 25.31
N ILE A 521 -31.00 50.89 26.19
CA ILE A 521 -31.49 52.25 26.42
C ILE A 521 -30.59 53.18 25.61
N LYS A 522 -31.21 53.97 24.73
CA LYS A 522 -30.51 54.92 23.86
C LYS A 522 -30.46 56.29 24.49
#